data_AF-A0A972GJ63-F1
#
_entry.id   AF-A0A972GJ63-F1
#
_cell.length_a   1.000
_cell.length_b   1.000
_cell.length_c   1.000
_cell.angle_alpha   90.00
_cell.angle_beta   90.00
_cell.angle_gamma   90.00
#
_symmetry.space_group_name_H-M   'P 1'
#
loop_
_entity.id
_entity.type
_entity.pdbx_description
1 polymer ?
#
loop_
_entity_poly.entity_id
_entity_poly.type
_entity_poly.pdbx_seq_one_letter_code
_entity_poly.pdbx_strand_id
1 'polypeptide(L)'
;MLKQKFDIKTFLFIFGAALLGTIWAVYNRGLIQHPYQYEMFRPLVWIIFAIPFAMFWGWFFARPTERWWAAFVCFCVYFFSPFVAARYESCTVLTGSFNLISCFVETAAAQEAASANGHAIYFQTIVVIHVIVAFAIALHRGLRSSTMPGNEELPQYEAS
;
A
#
# COMPACT_ATOMS: atom_id res chain seq x y z
N MET A 1 6.86 -32.35 3.78
CA MET A 1 6.78 -30.87 3.58
C MET A 1 7.34 -30.56 2.20
N LEU A 2 6.47 -30.27 1.22
CA LEU A 2 6.92 -29.79 -0.09
C LEU A 2 7.52 -28.39 0.09
N LYS A 3 8.78 -28.22 -0.31
CA LYS A 3 9.50 -26.94 -0.24
C LYS A 3 8.86 -25.98 -1.25
N GLN A 4 7.95 -25.14 -0.78
CA GLN A 4 7.28 -24.15 -1.60
C GLN A 4 8.35 -23.20 -2.17
N LYS A 5 8.49 -23.14 -3.50
CA LYS A 5 9.46 -22.25 -4.15
C LYS A 5 8.93 -20.82 -4.04
N PHE A 6 9.68 -19.96 -3.35
CA PHE A 6 9.36 -18.54 -3.24
C PHE A 6 9.57 -17.83 -4.58
N ASP A 7 8.53 -17.16 -5.07
CA ASP A 7 8.56 -16.41 -6.32
C ASP A 7 9.07 -14.98 -6.07
N ILE A 8 10.40 -14.87 -6.05
CA ILE A 8 11.13 -13.61 -5.88
C ILE A 8 10.73 -12.59 -6.93
N LYS A 9 10.45 -13.03 -8.17
CA LYS A 9 10.08 -12.14 -9.27
C LYS A 9 8.76 -11.44 -8.95
N THR A 10 7.71 -12.19 -8.61
CA THR A 10 6.42 -11.60 -8.24
C THR A 10 6.56 -10.68 -7.03
N PHE A 11 7.33 -11.07 -6.01
CA PHE A 11 7.59 -10.24 -4.84
C PHE A 11 8.24 -8.90 -5.22
N LEU A 12 9.33 -8.94 -6.00
CA LEU A 12 10.07 -7.75 -6.41
C LEU A 12 9.24 -6.82 -7.29
N PHE A 13 8.43 -7.35 -8.21
CA PHE A 13 7.59 -6.51 -9.05
C PHE A 13 6.49 -5.80 -8.25
N ILE A 14 5.81 -6.50 -7.33
CA ILE A 14 4.74 -5.91 -6.53
C ILE A 14 5.32 -4.94 -5.50
N PHE A 15 6.27 -5.41 -4.67
CA PHE A 15 6.82 -4.61 -3.58
C PHE A 15 7.73 -3.50 -4.08
N GLY A 16 8.58 -3.78 -5.09
CA GLY A 16 9.44 -2.78 -5.71
C GLY A 16 8.63 -1.66 -6.36
N ALA A 17 7.53 -1.97 -7.04
CA ALA A 17 6.66 -0.93 -7.58
C ALA A 17 5.98 -0.11 -6.47
N ALA A 18 5.52 -0.74 -5.38
CA ALA A 18 4.98 -0.03 -4.23
C ALA A 18 6.02 0.90 -3.56
N LEU A 19 7.29 0.49 -3.49
CA LEU A 19 8.38 1.34 -3.00
C LEU A 19 8.64 2.54 -3.90
N LEU A 20 8.59 2.37 -5.23
CA LEU A 20 8.66 3.51 -6.16
C LEU A 20 7.50 4.49 -5.95
N GLY A 21 6.28 3.95 -5.76
CA GLY A 21 5.11 4.76 -5.38
C GLY A 21 5.31 5.49 -4.04
N THR A 22 6.01 4.87 -3.09
CA THR A 22 6.31 5.45 -1.78
C THR A 22 7.29 6.61 -1.90
N ILE A 23 8.37 6.44 -2.66
CA ILE A 23 9.33 7.52 -2.95
C ILE A 23 8.62 8.70 -3.61
N TRP A 24 7.73 8.42 -4.58
CA TRP A 24 6.94 9.45 -5.23
C TRP A 24 5.98 10.18 -4.27
N ALA A 25 5.31 9.45 -3.38
CA ALA A 25 4.42 10.03 -2.37
C ALA A 25 5.20 10.94 -1.39
N VAL A 26 6.36 10.49 -0.91
CA VAL A 26 7.22 11.27 -0.01
C VAL A 26 7.75 12.52 -0.70
N TYR A 27 8.18 12.40 -1.97
CA TYR A 27 8.60 13.55 -2.77
C TYR A 27 7.48 14.59 -2.90
N ASN A 28 6.26 14.18 -3.28
CA ASN A 28 5.12 15.08 -3.38
C ASN A 28 4.76 15.72 -2.04
N ARG A 29 4.87 14.98 -0.92
CA ARG A 29 4.66 15.52 0.43
C ARG A 29 5.64 16.64 0.77
N GLY A 30 6.92 16.49 0.38
CA GLY A 30 7.96 17.50 0.62
C GLY A 30 7.77 18.80 -0.16
N LEU A 31 7.02 18.76 -1.27
CA LEU A 31 6.70 19.94 -2.07
C LEU A 31 5.55 20.78 -1.49
N ILE A 32 4.87 20.29 -0.45
CA ILE A 32 3.64 20.90 0.07
C ILE A 32 3.91 21.50 1.45
N GLN A 33 3.54 22.78 1.62
CA GLN A 33 3.60 23.51 2.88
C GLN A 33 2.17 23.85 3.35
N HIS A 34 1.95 23.82 4.67
CA HIS A 34 0.71 24.28 5.27
C HIS A 34 0.81 25.79 5.54
N PRO A 35 -0.25 26.60 5.30
CA PRO A 35 -1.62 26.26 4.91
C PRO A 35 -1.77 25.84 3.44
N TYR A 36 -2.64 24.86 3.19
CA TYR A 36 -2.84 24.30 1.85
C TYR A 36 -3.54 25.29 0.91
N GLN A 37 -2.92 25.53 -0.24
CA GLN A 37 -3.49 26.33 -1.33
C GLN A 37 -4.09 25.41 -2.41
N TYR A 38 -4.95 25.97 -3.27
CA TYR A 38 -5.65 25.20 -4.31
C TYR A 38 -4.69 24.42 -5.23
N GLU A 39 -3.56 25.03 -5.59
CA GLU A 39 -2.49 24.41 -6.41
C GLU A 39 -1.88 23.15 -5.75
N MET A 40 -1.96 23.04 -4.43
CA MET A 40 -1.37 21.95 -3.65
C MET A 40 -2.26 20.71 -3.58
N PHE A 41 -3.53 20.78 -3.99
CA PHE A 41 -4.43 19.62 -4.00
C PHE A 41 -3.96 18.53 -4.97
N ARG A 42 -3.35 18.91 -6.10
CA ARG A 42 -2.83 17.94 -7.07
C ARG A 42 -1.73 17.05 -6.48
N PRO A 43 -0.66 17.57 -5.86
CA PRO A 43 0.34 16.73 -5.20
C PRO A 43 -0.22 15.97 -3.98
N LEU A 44 -1.23 16.50 -3.28
CA LEU A 44 -1.92 15.79 -2.19
C LEU A 44 -2.58 14.49 -2.68
N VAL A 45 -3.23 14.50 -3.84
CA VAL A 45 -3.83 13.30 -4.46
C VAL A 45 -2.75 12.25 -4.76
N TRP A 46 -1.58 12.67 -5.24
CA TRP A 46 -0.48 11.74 -5.53
C TRP A 46 0.05 11.03 -4.29
N ILE A 47 0.01 11.65 -3.10
CA ILE A 47 0.42 10.99 -1.85
C ILE A 47 -0.42 9.75 -1.59
N ILE A 48 -1.74 9.82 -1.82
CA ILE A 48 -2.69 8.74 -1.56
C ILE A 48 -2.74 7.75 -2.73
N PHE A 49 -2.63 8.25 -3.96
CA PHE A 49 -2.85 7.43 -5.16
C PHE A 49 -1.60 6.70 -5.65
N ALA A 50 -0.40 7.24 -5.43
CA ALA A 50 0.82 6.72 -6.07
C ALA A 50 1.16 5.28 -5.71
N ILE A 51 1.03 4.90 -4.43
CA ILE A 51 1.38 3.56 -3.96
C ILE A 51 0.41 2.49 -4.51
N PRO A 52 -0.93 2.60 -4.36
CA PRO A 52 -1.84 1.62 -4.94
C PRO A 52 -1.78 1.60 -6.47
N PHE A 53 -1.53 2.74 -7.12
CA PHE A 53 -1.33 2.79 -8.57
C PHE A 53 -0.07 2.04 -9.01
N ALA A 54 1.07 2.29 -8.37
CA ALA A 54 2.31 1.61 -8.70
C ALA A 54 2.24 0.11 -8.37
N MET A 55 1.66 -0.24 -7.22
CA MET A 55 1.40 -1.64 -6.82
C MET A 55 0.53 -2.37 -7.84
N PHE A 56 -0.51 -1.72 -8.36
CA PHE A 56 -1.37 -2.28 -9.42
C PHE A 56 -0.56 -2.63 -10.65
N TRP A 57 0.27 -1.72 -11.15
CA TRP A 57 1.12 -1.98 -12.33
C TRP A 57 2.17 -3.06 -12.07
N GLY A 58 2.81 -3.05 -10.89
CA GLY A 58 3.74 -4.10 -10.49
C GLY A 58 3.09 -5.48 -10.51
N TRP A 59 1.88 -5.60 -9.96
CA TRP A 59 1.11 -6.84 -9.99
C TRP A 59 0.64 -7.19 -11.41
N PHE A 60 0.19 -6.22 -12.19
CA PHE A 60 -0.27 -6.40 -13.57
C PHE A 60 0.79 -7.07 -14.45
N PHE A 61 2.06 -6.65 -14.33
CA PHE A 61 3.18 -7.24 -15.08
C PHE A 61 3.66 -8.56 -14.49
N ALA A 62 3.60 -8.74 -13.17
CA ALA A 62 4.00 -9.99 -12.53
C ALA A 62 3.03 -11.14 -12.85
N ARG A 63 1.71 -10.88 -12.79
CA ARG A 63 0.66 -11.89 -12.92
C ARG A 63 -0.54 -11.36 -13.72
N PRO A 64 -0.45 -11.36 -15.06
CA PRO A 64 -1.52 -10.84 -15.91
C PRO A 64 -2.84 -11.62 -15.82
N THR A 65 -2.83 -12.83 -15.26
CA THR A 65 -4.04 -13.63 -15.02
C THR A 65 -4.86 -13.13 -13.83
N GLU A 66 -4.25 -12.40 -12.89
CA GLU A 66 -4.89 -11.90 -11.66
C GLU A 66 -5.28 -10.41 -11.74
N ARG A 67 -5.33 -9.81 -12.94
CA ARG A 67 -5.51 -8.35 -13.13
C ARG A 67 -6.73 -7.76 -12.42
N TRP A 68 -7.87 -8.45 -12.49
CA TRP A 68 -9.09 -8.00 -11.82
C TRP A 68 -8.99 -8.07 -10.30
N TRP A 69 -8.32 -9.09 -9.77
CA TRP A 69 -8.03 -9.19 -8.35
C TRP A 69 -7.07 -8.10 -7.89
N ALA A 70 -6.01 -7.83 -8.66
CA ALA A 70 -5.09 -6.75 -8.39
C ALA A 70 -5.81 -5.39 -8.36
N ALA A 71 -6.66 -5.12 -9.36
CA ALA A 71 -7.48 -3.89 -9.42
C ALA A 71 -8.39 -3.76 -8.19
N PHE A 72 -9.12 -4.82 -7.84
CA PHE A 72 -10.03 -4.82 -6.70
C PHE A 72 -9.28 -4.56 -5.38
N VAL A 73 -8.17 -5.27 -5.13
CA VAL A 73 -7.39 -5.07 -3.90
C VAL A 73 -6.78 -3.68 -3.84
N CYS A 74 -6.19 -3.19 -4.94
CA CYS A 74 -5.63 -1.83 -4.97
C CYS A 74 -6.72 -0.77 -4.76
N PHE A 75 -7.92 -0.97 -5.32
CA PHE A 75 -9.07 -0.10 -5.10
C PHE A 75 -9.52 -0.12 -3.63
N CYS A 76 -9.64 -1.29 -3.00
CA CYS A 76 -9.96 -1.39 -1.58
C CYS A 76 -8.92 -0.66 -0.71
N VAL A 77 -7.63 -0.85 -0.99
CA VAL A 77 -6.55 -0.18 -0.24
C VAL A 77 -6.62 1.33 -0.40
N TYR A 78 -6.84 1.82 -1.63
CA TYR A 78 -7.01 3.23 -1.94
C TYR A 78 -8.24 3.83 -1.25
N PHE A 79 -9.37 3.13 -1.28
CA PHE A 79 -10.64 3.63 -0.76
C PHE A 79 -10.72 3.59 0.77
N PHE A 80 -10.19 2.54 1.41
CA PHE A 80 -10.28 2.37 2.86
C PHE A 80 -9.17 3.08 3.64
N SER A 81 -7.99 3.31 3.04
CA SER A 81 -6.89 3.97 3.76
C SER A 81 -7.21 5.39 4.29
N PRO A 82 -7.96 6.25 3.58
CA PRO A 82 -8.37 7.55 4.12
C PRO A 82 -9.21 7.43 5.38
N PHE A 83 -10.15 6.48 5.43
CA PHE A 83 -11.00 6.28 6.61
C PHE A 83 -10.18 5.81 7.82
N VAL A 84 -9.26 4.87 7.60
CA VAL A 84 -8.38 4.37 8.67
C VAL A 84 -7.44 5.48 9.15
N ALA A 85 -6.86 6.25 8.23
CA ALA A 85 -5.94 7.34 8.57
C ALA A 85 -6.64 8.49 9.31
N ALA A 86 -7.83 8.90 8.87
CA ALA A 86 -8.62 9.94 9.55
C ALA A 86 -9.00 9.52 10.97
N ARG A 87 -9.35 8.24 11.14
CA ARG A 87 -9.64 7.70 12.47
C ARG A 87 -8.41 7.62 13.35
N TYR A 88 -7.29 7.15 12.81
CA TYR A 88 -6.03 7.08 13.53
C TYR A 88 -5.57 8.47 13.99
N GLU A 89 -5.63 9.47 13.11
CA GLU A 89 -5.30 10.85 13.44
C GLU A 89 -6.18 11.38 14.58
N SER A 90 -7.49 11.12 14.52
CA SER A 90 -8.41 11.50 15.60
C SER A 90 -8.04 10.85 16.94
N CYS A 91 -7.52 9.62 16.94
CA CYS A 91 -7.11 8.92 18.16
C CYS A 91 -5.76 9.40 18.74
N THR A 92 -4.86 9.94 17.91
CA THR A 92 -3.47 10.22 18.32
C THR A 92 -3.14 11.71 18.44
N VAL A 93 -3.87 12.58 17.75
CA VAL A 93 -3.52 14.01 17.63
C VAL A 93 -3.59 14.76 18.97
N LEU A 94 -4.49 14.35 19.88
CA LEU A 94 -4.68 15.01 21.19
C LEU A 94 -3.74 14.44 22.27
N THR A 95 -3.56 13.12 22.29
CA THR A 95 -2.88 12.42 23.40
C THR A 95 -1.43 12.04 23.11
N GLY A 96 -0.94 12.19 21.87
CA GLY A 96 0.40 11.76 21.45
C GLY A 96 0.63 10.24 21.52
N SER A 97 -0.39 9.48 21.95
CA SER A 97 -0.42 8.03 22.10
C SER A 97 -1.79 7.51 21.69
N PHE A 98 -1.84 6.27 21.21
CA PHE A 98 -3.07 5.64 20.75
C PHE A 98 -3.92 5.23 21.95
N ASN A 99 -5.09 5.86 22.12
CA ASN A 99 -6.06 5.51 23.15
C ASN A 99 -7.47 5.36 22.53
N LEU A 100 -8.10 4.20 22.74
CA LEU A 100 -9.42 3.90 22.15
C LEU A 100 -10.53 4.79 22.72
N ILE A 101 -10.42 5.18 23.99
CA ILE A 101 -11.47 5.90 24.72
C ILE A 101 -11.52 7.36 24.27
N SER A 102 -10.36 8.03 24.17
CA SER A 102 -10.28 9.41 23.67
C SER A 102 -10.73 9.52 22.21
N CYS A 103 -10.59 8.43 21.44
CA CYS A 103 -10.92 8.43 20.02
C CYS A 103 -12.41 8.70 19.72
N PHE A 104 -13.35 8.33 20.60
CA PHE A 104 -14.79 8.52 20.37
C PHE A 104 -15.41 9.70 21.14
N VAL A 105 -14.65 10.36 22.01
CA VAL A 105 -15.20 11.36 22.94
C VAL A 105 -14.86 12.79 22.52
N GLU A 106 -13.63 13.05 22.04
CA GLU A 106 -13.14 14.42 21.78
C GLU A 106 -12.92 14.70 20.28
N THR A 107 -13.85 14.27 19.43
CA THR A 107 -13.70 14.37 17.96
C THR A 107 -13.60 15.81 17.44
N ALA A 108 -14.28 16.76 18.07
CA ALA A 108 -14.24 18.17 17.68
C ALA A 108 -12.87 18.82 17.98
N ALA A 109 -12.34 18.62 19.18
CA ALA A 109 -11.01 19.11 19.56
C ALA A 109 -9.90 18.44 18.74
N ALA A 110 -10.05 17.14 18.45
CA ALA A 110 -9.12 16.40 17.59
C ALA A 110 -9.10 16.96 16.17
N GLN A 111 -10.25 17.35 15.63
CA GLN A 111 -10.34 17.91 14.29
C GLN A 111 -9.71 19.32 14.21
N GLU A 112 -9.89 20.15 15.24
CA GLU A 112 -9.23 21.45 15.32
C GLU A 112 -7.70 21.30 15.38
N ALA A 113 -7.20 20.41 16.25
CA ALA A 113 -5.78 20.11 16.38
C ALA A 113 -5.18 19.50 15.09
N ALA A 114 -5.93 18.64 14.39
CA ALA A 114 -5.52 18.07 13.12
C ALA A 114 -5.45 19.12 12.00
N SER A 115 -6.41 20.05 11.97
CA SER A 115 -6.43 21.14 11.00
C SER A 115 -5.26 22.11 11.21
N ALA A 116 -4.90 22.41 12.46
CA ALA A 116 -3.77 23.27 12.82
C ALA A 116 -2.42 22.65 12.40
N ASN A 117 -2.31 21.32 12.39
CA ASN A 117 -1.12 20.59 11.95
C ASN A 117 -1.13 20.23 10.46
N GLY A 118 -2.15 20.69 9.72
CA GLY A 118 -2.32 20.37 8.31
C GLY A 118 -2.36 18.87 8.03
N HIS A 119 -3.05 18.08 8.86
CA HIS A 119 -3.24 16.64 8.64
C HIS A 119 -1.93 15.85 8.41
N ALA A 120 -0.82 16.27 9.03
CA ALA A 120 0.48 15.64 8.81
C ALA A 120 0.47 14.15 9.21
N ILE A 121 -0.18 13.83 10.33
CA ILE A 121 -0.32 12.46 10.84
C ILE A 121 -1.17 11.63 9.89
N TYR A 122 -2.26 12.18 9.36
CA TYR A 122 -3.10 11.52 8.36
C TYR A 122 -2.30 11.07 7.12
N PHE A 123 -1.57 11.97 6.46
CA PHE A 123 -0.81 11.61 5.25
C PHE A 123 0.30 10.60 5.52
N GLN A 124 0.99 10.73 6.65
CA GLN A 124 2.01 9.76 7.05
C GLN A 124 1.41 8.38 7.32
N THR A 125 0.24 8.34 7.98
CA THR A 125 -0.45 7.09 8.29
C THR A 125 -0.90 6.36 7.01
N ILE A 126 -1.39 7.09 6.00
CA ILE A 126 -1.75 6.49 4.70
C ILE A 126 -0.56 5.78 4.07
N VAL A 127 0.59 6.46 3.98
CA VAL A 127 1.80 5.89 3.38
C VAL A 127 2.24 4.63 4.12
N VAL A 128 2.26 4.67 5.46
CA VAL A 128 2.62 3.51 6.29
C VAL A 128 1.67 2.32 6.06
N ILE A 129 0.36 2.57 6.06
CA ILE A 129 -0.65 1.52 5.80
C ILE A 129 -0.44 0.90 4.41
N HIS A 130 -0.23 1.73 3.38
CA HIS A 130 -0.02 1.24 2.03
C HIS A 130 1.25 0.39 1.90
N VAL A 131 2.35 0.78 2.54
CA VAL A 131 3.59 0.00 2.54
C VAL A 131 3.41 -1.34 3.25
N ILE A 132 2.74 -1.37 4.41
CA ILE A 132 2.46 -2.60 5.15
C ILE A 132 1.58 -3.54 4.32
N VAL A 133 0.51 -3.01 3.72
CA VAL A 133 -0.39 -3.81 2.90
C VAL A 133 0.31 -4.31 1.63
N ALA A 134 1.09 -3.47 0.95
CA ALA A 134 1.86 -3.87 -0.22
C ALA A 134 2.88 -4.98 0.12
N PHE A 135 3.55 -4.86 1.26
CA PHE A 135 4.45 -5.90 1.76
C PHE A 135 3.71 -7.21 2.03
N ALA A 136 2.58 -7.16 2.74
CA ALA A 136 1.77 -8.33 3.06
C ALA A 136 1.25 -9.03 1.79
N ILE A 137 0.78 -8.26 0.81
CA ILE A 137 0.32 -8.78 -0.49
C ILE A 137 1.48 -9.41 -1.26
N ALA A 138 2.60 -8.70 -1.39
CA ALA A 138 3.77 -9.21 -2.09
C ALA A 138 4.29 -10.50 -1.46
N LEU A 139 4.36 -10.56 -0.12
CA LEU A 139 4.78 -11.74 0.61
C LEU A 139 3.79 -12.91 0.41
N HIS A 140 2.50 -12.67 0.59
CA HIS A 140 1.47 -13.70 0.38
C HIS A 140 1.50 -14.27 -1.05
N ARG A 141 1.71 -13.42 -2.06
CA ARG A 141 1.79 -13.84 -3.47
C ARG A 141 3.11 -14.51 -3.81
N GLY A 142 4.23 -14.03 -3.26
CA GLY A 142 5.55 -14.66 -3.40
C GLY A 142 5.59 -16.06 -2.78
N LEU A 143 4.87 -16.28 -1.66
CA LEU A 143 4.76 -17.59 -1.02
C LEU A 143 3.85 -18.55 -1.82
N ARG A 144 2.74 -18.07 -2.40
CA ARG A 144 1.78 -18.92 -3.16
C ARG A 144 2.21 -19.28 -4.59
N SER A 145 3.50 -19.37 -4.89
CA SER A 145 3.96 -19.87 -6.18
C SER A 145 3.80 -21.40 -6.25
N SER A 146 2.77 -21.86 -6.97
CA SER A 146 2.61 -23.27 -7.35
C SER A 146 1.71 -23.36 -8.58
N THR A 147 2.28 -23.09 -9.76
CA THR A 147 1.69 -23.47 -11.08
C THR A 147 2.72 -23.53 -12.22
N MET A 148 4.04 -23.55 -11.98
CA MET A 148 4.95 -24.05 -13.01
C MET A 148 5.14 -25.55 -12.77
N PRO A 149 4.64 -26.43 -13.65
CA PRO A 149 5.22 -27.75 -13.77
C PRO A 149 6.70 -27.49 -14.07
N GLY A 150 7.60 -27.95 -13.19
CA GLY A 150 8.95 -28.16 -13.64
C GLY A 150 8.87 -29.06 -14.86
N ASN A 151 9.67 -28.80 -15.89
CA ASN A 151 9.97 -29.81 -16.88
C ASN A 151 10.49 -31.05 -16.12
N GLU A 152 9.59 -31.96 -15.75
CA GLU A 152 9.94 -33.35 -15.55
C GLU A 152 10.34 -33.82 -16.94
N GLU A 153 11.64 -33.97 -17.12
CA GLU A 153 12.26 -34.60 -18.27
C GLU A 153 11.45 -35.85 -18.61
N LEU A 154 10.78 -35.82 -19.77
CA LEU A 154 10.17 -37.03 -20.33
C LEU A 154 11.30 -38.06 -20.45
N PRO A 155 11.17 -39.26 -19.84
CA PRO A 155 12.20 -40.27 -19.98
C PRO A 155 12.38 -40.55 -21.47
N GLN A 156 13.60 -40.30 -21.91
CA GLN A 156 14.09 -40.52 -23.25
C GLN A 156 13.88 -42.00 -23.58
N TYR A 157 12.80 -42.33 -24.31
CA TYR A 157 12.59 -43.68 -24.82
C TYR A 157 13.63 -43.90 -25.91
N GLU A 158 14.78 -44.45 -25.54
CA GLU A 158 15.73 -45.02 -26.48
C GLU A 158 15.03 -46.18 -27.20
N ALA A 159 14.65 -45.95 -28.45
CA ALA A 159 14.20 -46.99 -29.35
C ALA A 159 15.41 -47.82 -29.77
N SER A 160 15.58 -48.98 -29.13
CA SER A 160 16.39 -50.10 -29.61
C SER A 160 15.53 -51.11 -30.36
#